data_AF-A0A919P4J3-F1
#
_entry.id   AF-A0A919P4J3-F1
#
_cell.length_a   1.000
_cell.length_b   1.000
_cell.length_c   1.000
_cell.angle_alpha   90.00
_cell.angle_beta   90.00
_cell.angle_gamma   90.00
#
_symmetry.space_group_name_H-M   'P 1'
#
loop_
_entity.id
_entity.type
_entity.pdbx_description
1 polymer ?
#
loop_
_entity_poly.entity_id
_entity_poly.type
_entity_poly.pdbx_seq_one_letter_code
_entity_poly.pdbx_strand_id
1 'polypeptide(L)'
;MTSTRWTTKHPPDSRIHHDAPRTAPEPHRTHRTRAAGTHPGPAHRTPPPRGPETEDHMAGTRDDAPQVHAETAEEWRAWLEAHHADTPSVWLVSWKSATGRPSVPYERAVEEALCFGWIDSTNRSLDDERGALWFTRRKRGGGWARTNKERIVRLEADGRMTAAGRAVIDAAKADGSWTLLDDVEDLIVPDDLAAAFDRYPGSREKYDAFPRSARRVILVWIVQAKRPETRAARLDQTARLAQEGKRAAQ
;
A
#
# COMPACT_ATOMS: atom_id res chain seq x y z
N MET A 1 -29.21 2.88 -62.15
CA MET A 1 -28.60 4.02 -62.86
C MET A 1 -27.30 4.35 -62.16
N THR A 2 -26.19 4.27 -62.91
CA THR A 2 -24.83 4.83 -62.69
C THR A 2 -24.11 4.46 -61.38
N SER A 3 -23.09 3.59 -61.37
CA SER A 3 -21.72 3.73 -61.94
C SER A 3 -20.98 4.90 -61.27
N THR A 4 -19.79 4.74 -60.67
CA THR A 4 -18.53 4.51 -61.41
C THR A 4 -17.36 4.15 -60.47
N ARG A 5 -16.53 3.17 -60.92
CA ARG A 5 -15.17 2.86 -60.47
C ARG A 5 -14.14 3.82 -61.08
N TRP A 6 -13.02 4.07 -60.39
CA TRP A 6 -11.66 4.17 -60.98
C TRP A 6 -10.66 3.61 -59.93
N THR A 7 -9.80 2.56 -60.07
CA THR A 7 -8.65 2.21 -60.96
C THR A 7 -7.53 3.27 -60.97
N THR A 8 -6.22 3.05 -60.79
CA THR A 8 -5.29 1.90 -60.54
C THR A 8 -3.87 2.48 -60.24
N LYS A 9 -2.94 1.62 -59.77
CA LYS A 9 -1.50 1.50 -60.12
C LYS A 9 -0.39 2.00 -59.16
N HIS A 10 0.39 1.03 -58.67
CA HIS A 10 1.72 1.01 -58.02
C HIS A 10 2.90 1.25 -59.02
N PRO A 11 4.20 1.04 -58.66
CA PRO A 11 5.22 1.85 -57.94
C PRO A 11 6.47 2.01 -58.90
N PRO A 12 7.78 1.89 -58.55
CA PRO A 12 8.59 2.09 -57.32
C PRO A 12 9.88 2.94 -57.56
N ASP A 13 10.73 2.96 -56.54
CA ASP A 13 12.20 2.88 -56.60
C ASP A 13 13.04 4.17 -56.55
N SER A 14 13.87 4.28 -55.51
CA SER A 14 15.28 4.69 -55.61
C SER A 14 16.01 4.31 -54.31
N ARG A 15 16.74 3.19 -54.39
CA ARG A 15 17.89 2.86 -53.53
C ARG A 15 19.03 3.88 -53.74
N ILE A 16 19.95 3.94 -52.76
CA ILE A 16 21.43 4.04 -52.85
C ILE A 16 21.91 4.30 -51.39
N HIS A 17 22.47 3.29 -50.70
CA HIS A 17 23.92 2.99 -50.50
C HIS A 17 24.65 4.04 -49.63
N HIS A 18 25.64 3.74 -48.79
CA HIS A 18 26.27 2.56 -48.20
C HIS A 18 27.22 3.10 -47.09
N ASP A 19 27.76 2.19 -46.29
CA ASP A 19 29.09 2.26 -45.65
C ASP A 19 29.36 3.18 -44.43
N ALA A 20 29.32 2.55 -43.25
CA ALA A 20 30.47 2.49 -42.35
C ALA A 20 31.43 1.38 -42.85
N PRO A 21 32.77 1.36 -42.59
CA PRO A 21 33.40 1.66 -41.30
C PRO A 21 34.81 2.29 -41.38
N ARG A 22 35.44 2.61 -40.23
CA ARG A 22 36.90 2.48 -40.02
C ARG A 22 37.30 2.70 -38.55
N THR A 23 38.09 1.76 -38.06
CA THR A 23 38.74 1.68 -36.75
C THR A 23 40.21 2.13 -36.81
N ALA A 24 40.74 2.49 -35.62
CA ALA A 24 42.14 2.50 -35.16
C ALA A 24 43.04 3.70 -35.57
N PRO A 25 44.10 4.08 -34.79
CA PRO A 25 44.82 3.25 -33.80
C PRO A 25 45.12 3.86 -32.41
N GLU A 26 45.48 2.97 -31.48
CA GLU A 26 46.15 3.24 -30.19
C GLU A 26 47.57 3.82 -30.39
N PRO A 27 48.09 4.58 -29.40
CA PRO A 27 49.52 4.69 -29.19
C PRO A 27 50.00 4.00 -27.91
N HIS A 28 50.91 3.05 -28.13
CA HIS A 28 52.13 2.75 -27.40
C HIS A 28 52.19 2.89 -25.87
N ARG A 29 52.32 1.71 -25.27
CA ARG A 29 52.78 1.36 -23.92
C ARG A 29 54.19 1.91 -23.64
N THR A 30 54.32 2.90 -22.77
CA THR A 30 55.59 3.23 -22.11
C THR A 30 55.65 2.59 -20.73
N HIS A 31 56.65 1.73 -20.52
CA HIS A 31 57.03 1.26 -19.20
C HIS A 31 57.49 2.46 -18.34
N ARG A 32 56.82 2.69 -17.21
CA ARG A 32 57.37 3.50 -16.12
C ARG A 32 57.20 2.77 -14.79
N THR A 33 58.32 2.74 -14.11
CA THR A 33 58.67 2.05 -12.87
C THR A 33 57.78 2.44 -11.70
N ARG A 34 57.50 1.44 -10.87
CA ARG A 34 56.73 1.45 -9.63
C ARG A 34 57.34 2.42 -8.60
N ALA A 35 56.58 3.41 -8.16
CA ALA A 35 56.80 4.14 -6.92
C ALA A 35 55.58 3.94 -6.01
N ALA A 36 55.83 3.47 -4.79
CA ALA A 36 54.81 3.23 -3.78
C ALA A 36 54.25 4.57 -3.29
N GLY A 37 53.03 4.89 -3.69
CA GLY A 37 52.22 5.97 -3.15
C GLY A 37 51.03 5.39 -2.40
N THR A 38 50.97 5.64 -1.09
CA THR A 38 49.86 5.27 -0.21
C THR A 38 48.59 6.01 -0.66
N HIS A 39 47.63 5.32 -1.27
CA HIS A 39 46.29 5.86 -1.49
C HIS A 39 45.49 5.82 -0.18
N PRO A 40 44.89 6.93 0.27
CA PRO A 40 43.87 6.87 1.31
C PRO A 40 42.62 6.22 0.70
N GLY A 41 42.05 5.24 1.40
CA GLY A 41 40.81 4.57 1.01
C GLY A 41 39.62 5.54 0.91
N PRO A 42 38.49 5.09 0.33
CA PRO A 42 37.32 5.94 0.17
C PRO A 42 36.85 6.42 1.54
N ALA A 43 36.82 7.74 1.72
CA ALA A 43 36.28 8.34 2.93
C ALA A 43 34.83 7.89 3.12
N HIS A 44 34.56 7.19 4.23
CA HIS A 44 33.22 6.98 4.73
C HIS A 44 32.57 8.36 4.89
N ARG A 45 31.69 8.75 3.96
CA ARG A 45 30.78 9.87 4.19
C ARG A 45 29.78 9.39 5.24
N THR A 46 29.96 9.86 6.46
CA THR A 46 28.92 9.81 7.48
C THR A 46 27.65 10.44 6.90
N PRO A 47 26.50 9.76 6.92
CA PRO A 47 25.25 10.40 6.52
C PRO A 47 25.01 11.64 7.39
N PRO A 48 24.42 12.71 6.83
CA PRO A 48 24.08 13.89 7.62
C PRO A 48 23.15 13.47 8.78
N PRO A 49 23.23 14.15 9.94
CA PRO A 49 22.34 13.86 11.05
C PRO A 49 20.90 13.97 10.57
N ARG A 50 20.08 12.96 10.90
CA ARG A 50 18.63 13.02 10.71
C ARG A 50 18.14 14.31 11.35
N GLY A 51 17.52 15.18 10.57
CA GLY A 51 16.72 16.28 11.10
C GLY A 51 15.64 15.73 12.04
N PRO A 52 15.05 16.57 12.91
CA PRO A 52 14.18 16.11 13.97
C PRO A 52 13.10 15.21 13.38
N GLU A 53 13.14 13.93 13.76
CA GLU A 53 12.06 12.99 13.50
C GLU A 53 10.82 13.62 14.12
N THR A 54 9.88 14.04 13.28
CA THR A 54 8.56 14.47 13.74
C THR A 54 8.01 13.35 14.63
N GLU A 55 7.63 13.71 15.85
CA GLU A 55 7.14 12.83 16.93
C GLU A 55 5.88 12.05 16.51
N ASP A 56 6.03 11.07 15.63
CA ASP A 56 4.97 10.13 15.20
C ASP A 56 5.30 8.68 15.64
N HIS A 57 6.25 8.55 16.57
CA HIS A 57 6.72 7.30 17.17
C HIS A 57 6.30 7.19 18.64
N MET A 58 5.00 7.34 18.91
CA MET A 58 4.39 6.97 20.20
C MET A 58 3.12 6.13 19.97
N ALA A 59 3.12 5.26 18.96
CA ALA A 59 2.31 4.05 19.10
C ALA A 59 3.02 3.19 20.15
N GLY A 60 2.61 3.30 21.42
CA GLY A 60 3.10 2.43 22.49
C GLY A 60 3.06 0.97 22.02
N THR A 61 4.01 0.17 22.49
CA THR A 61 3.97 -1.29 22.35
C THR A 61 2.56 -1.75 22.67
N ARG A 62 1.98 -2.60 21.80
CA ARG A 62 0.58 -3.03 21.93
C ARG A 62 0.28 -3.62 23.32
N ASP A 63 1.31 -4.13 23.99
CA ASP A 63 1.19 -4.71 25.32
C ASP A 63 0.91 -3.67 26.41
N ASP A 64 1.36 -2.42 26.25
CA ASP A 64 1.23 -1.34 27.25
C ASP A 64 0.08 -0.37 26.94
N ALA A 65 -0.66 -0.59 25.85
CA ALA A 65 -1.74 0.29 25.47
C ALA A 65 -2.92 0.23 26.46
N PRO A 66 -3.65 1.34 26.66
CA PRO A 66 -4.84 1.35 27.49
C PRO A 66 -5.85 0.26 27.09
N GLN A 67 -6.52 -0.31 28.07
CA GLN A 67 -7.61 -1.26 27.87
C GLN A 67 -8.90 -0.65 28.42
N VAL A 68 -9.98 -0.73 27.63
CA VAL A 68 -11.32 -0.33 28.06
C VAL A 68 -12.26 -1.50 27.88
N HIS A 69 -13.01 -1.86 28.91
CA HIS A 69 -14.08 -2.82 28.79
C HIS A 69 -15.39 -2.06 28.55
N ALA A 70 -16.09 -2.39 27.47
CA ALA A 70 -17.45 -1.93 27.23
C ALA A 70 -18.35 -3.13 26.92
N GLU A 71 -19.56 -3.10 27.45
CA GLU A 71 -20.63 -4.07 27.22
C GLU A 71 -21.63 -3.56 26.18
N THR A 72 -21.66 -2.24 25.94
CA THR A 72 -22.54 -1.58 24.98
C THR A 72 -21.80 -0.65 24.01
N ALA A 73 -22.43 -0.37 22.85
CA ALA A 73 -21.86 0.57 21.88
C ALA A 73 -21.80 2.00 22.44
N GLU A 74 -22.73 2.35 23.32
CA GLU A 74 -22.83 3.64 23.99
C GLU A 74 -21.67 3.87 24.96
N GLU A 75 -21.31 2.86 25.77
CA GLU A 75 -20.13 2.90 26.63
C GLU A 75 -18.83 3.04 25.83
N TRP A 76 -18.72 2.31 24.72
CA TRP A 76 -17.57 2.43 23.82
C TRP A 76 -17.49 3.82 23.18
N ARG A 77 -18.63 4.36 22.72
CA ARG A 77 -18.70 5.71 22.16
C ARG A 77 -18.33 6.77 23.19
N ALA A 78 -18.81 6.66 24.43
CA ALA A 78 -18.49 7.59 25.50
C ALA A 78 -16.98 7.61 25.79
N TRP A 79 -16.33 6.44 25.78
CA TRP A 79 -14.88 6.37 25.93
C TRP A 79 -14.15 7.04 24.76
N LEU A 80 -14.58 6.79 23.52
CA LEU A 80 -14.00 7.46 22.34
C LEU A 80 -14.17 8.97 22.42
N GLU A 81 -15.34 9.46 22.81
CA GLU A 81 -15.58 10.89 22.96
C GLU A 81 -14.60 11.54 23.94
N ALA A 82 -14.36 10.89 25.07
CA ALA A 82 -13.42 11.37 26.10
C ALA A 82 -11.94 11.25 25.72
N HIS A 83 -11.54 10.27 24.89
CA HIS A 83 -10.13 9.89 24.76
C HIS A 83 -9.57 9.84 23.33
N HIS A 84 -10.42 9.96 22.30
CA HIS A 84 -9.97 9.82 20.90
C HIS A 84 -8.87 10.81 20.50
N ALA A 85 -8.76 11.94 21.20
CA ALA A 85 -7.78 13.01 20.97
C ALA A 85 -6.51 12.88 21.83
N ASP A 86 -6.54 12.11 22.92
CA ASP A 86 -5.43 12.03 23.89
C ASP A 86 -4.61 10.74 23.79
N THR A 87 -5.19 9.64 23.34
CA THR A 87 -4.47 8.37 23.13
C THR A 87 -4.41 7.97 21.66
N PRO A 88 -3.30 7.39 21.17
CA PRO A 88 -3.18 6.95 19.78
C PRO A 88 -3.83 5.58 19.52
N SER A 89 -4.11 4.81 20.57
CA SER A 89 -4.62 3.44 20.46
C SER A 89 -5.24 2.91 21.76
N VAL A 90 -6.03 1.85 21.64
CA VAL A 90 -6.67 1.17 22.78
C VAL A 90 -7.00 -0.28 22.43
N TRP A 91 -7.04 -1.14 23.45
CA TRP A 91 -7.74 -2.42 23.38
C TRP A 91 -9.16 -2.28 23.89
N LEU A 92 -10.15 -2.48 23.01
CA LEU A 92 -11.53 -2.69 23.43
C LEU A 92 -11.68 -4.13 23.92
N VAL A 93 -11.81 -4.29 25.23
CA VAL A 93 -12.05 -5.56 25.91
C VAL A 93 -13.53 -5.88 25.85
N SER A 94 -13.85 -7.15 25.60
CA SER A 94 -15.22 -7.64 25.57
C SER A 94 -15.31 -9.07 26.10
N TRP A 95 -16.46 -9.42 26.66
CA TRP A 95 -16.79 -10.81 26.98
C TRP A 95 -16.83 -11.67 25.72
N LYS A 96 -16.30 -12.90 25.80
CA LYS A 96 -16.42 -13.92 24.77
C LYS A 96 -17.86 -14.40 24.67
N SER A 97 -18.32 -14.70 23.46
CA SER A 97 -19.70 -15.17 23.20
C SER A 97 -20.11 -16.38 24.03
N ALA A 98 -19.18 -17.29 24.34
CA ALA A 98 -19.41 -18.47 25.17
C ALA A 98 -19.88 -18.17 26.60
N THR A 99 -19.60 -16.96 27.11
CA THR A 99 -20.01 -16.55 28.47
C THR A 99 -21.49 -16.17 28.55
N GLY A 100 -22.15 -15.91 27.41
CA GLY A 100 -23.53 -15.41 27.37
C GLY A 100 -23.69 -13.97 27.90
N ARG A 101 -22.59 -13.29 28.23
CA ARG A 101 -22.60 -11.92 28.75
C ARG A 101 -22.71 -10.89 27.61
N PRO A 102 -23.24 -9.69 27.88
CA PRO A 102 -23.33 -8.62 26.88
C PRO A 102 -21.95 -8.26 26.31
N SER A 103 -21.88 -7.86 25.06
CA SER A 103 -20.64 -7.34 24.46
C SER A 103 -20.97 -6.40 23.31
N VAL A 104 -20.08 -5.46 23.03
CA VAL A 104 -20.24 -4.58 21.86
C VAL A 104 -20.18 -5.42 20.60
N PRO A 105 -21.23 -5.44 19.76
CA PRO A 105 -21.17 -6.14 18.48
C PRO A 105 -20.05 -5.56 17.62
N TYR A 106 -19.28 -6.42 16.93
CA TYR A 106 -18.13 -6.00 16.12
C TYR A 106 -18.45 -4.84 15.17
N GLU A 107 -19.56 -4.94 14.41
CA GLU A 107 -19.99 -3.89 13.49
C GLU A 107 -20.22 -2.56 14.19
N ARG A 108 -20.84 -2.58 15.37
CA ARG A 108 -21.07 -1.37 16.16
C ARG A 108 -19.76 -0.80 16.69
N ALA A 109 -18.84 -1.63 17.17
CA ALA A 109 -17.53 -1.18 17.63
C ALA A 109 -16.74 -0.46 16.52
N VAL A 110 -16.75 -1.02 15.31
CA VAL A 110 -16.10 -0.42 14.12
C VAL A 110 -16.80 0.88 13.72
N GLU A 111 -18.12 0.90 13.67
CA GLU A 111 -18.90 2.10 13.33
C GLU A 111 -18.63 3.26 14.31
N GLU A 112 -18.66 2.99 15.61
CA GLU A 112 -18.33 4.03 16.60
C GLU A 112 -16.89 4.51 16.40
N ALA A 113 -15.91 3.62 16.20
CA ALA A 113 -14.53 4.01 15.94
C ALA A 113 -14.38 4.90 14.69
N LEU A 114 -15.07 4.56 13.59
CA LEU A 114 -15.07 5.36 12.36
C LEU A 114 -15.62 6.77 12.60
N CYS A 115 -16.62 6.93 13.47
CA CYS A 115 -17.16 8.24 13.83
C CYS A 115 -16.09 9.20 14.37
N PHE A 116 -15.02 8.69 14.98
CA PHE A 116 -13.91 9.47 15.54
C PHE A 116 -12.63 9.40 14.70
N GLY A 117 -12.66 8.77 13.51
CA GLY A 117 -11.49 8.64 12.64
C GLY A 117 -10.51 7.53 13.03
N TRP A 118 -11.00 6.53 13.77
CA TRP A 118 -10.24 5.37 14.19
C TRP A 118 -10.54 4.14 13.31
N ILE A 119 -9.70 3.11 13.40
CA ILE A 119 -9.91 1.81 12.75
C ILE A 119 -9.48 0.67 13.68
N ASP A 120 -10.12 -0.50 13.51
CA ASP A 120 -9.73 -1.75 14.13
C ASP A 120 -8.52 -2.41 13.45
N SER A 121 -7.91 -3.39 14.12
CA SER A 121 -6.84 -4.21 13.53
C SER A 121 -6.92 -5.64 14.02
N THR A 122 -6.10 -6.01 14.99
CA THR A 122 -5.97 -7.38 15.46
C THR A 122 -6.85 -7.61 16.67
N ASN A 123 -7.27 -8.85 16.87
CA ASN A 123 -7.81 -9.31 18.14
C ASN A 123 -6.74 -10.07 18.94
N ARG A 124 -7.01 -10.30 20.23
CA ARG A 124 -6.29 -11.24 21.09
C ARG A 124 -7.21 -11.84 22.14
N SER A 125 -6.86 -13.02 22.65
CA SER A 125 -7.44 -13.55 23.88
C SER A 125 -6.73 -12.92 25.08
N LEU A 126 -7.49 -12.58 26.13
CA LEU A 126 -6.91 -12.12 27.40
C LEU A 126 -6.92 -13.23 28.44
N ASP A 127 -8.04 -13.94 28.56
CA ASP A 127 -8.25 -15.08 29.46
C ASP A 127 -9.41 -15.94 28.94
N ASP A 128 -9.93 -16.85 29.77
CA ASP A 128 -11.00 -17.80 29.39
C ASP A 128 -12.33 -17.11 29.05
N GLU A 129 -12.59 -15.94 29.62
CA GLU A 129 -13.87 -15.23 29.48
C GLU A 129 -13.79 -14.01 28.57
N ARG A 130 -12.59 -13.45 28.33
CA ARG A 130 -12.42 -12.15 27.67
C ARG A 130 -11.49 -12.21 26.46
N GLY A 131 -11.86 -11.42 25.46
CA GLY A 131 -11.01 -11.07 24.32
C GLY A 131 -10.83 -9.56 24.25
N ALA A 132 -9.95 -9.12 23.35
CA ALA A 132 -9.78 -7.71 23.06
C ALA A 132 -9.57 -7.46 21.56
N LEU A 133 -10.12 -6.36 21.05
CA LEU A 133 -9.92 -5.86 19.69
C LEU A 133 -9.12 -4.56 19.74
N TRP A 134 -8.04 -4.50 18.96
CA TRP A 134 -7.19 -3.32 18.87
C TRP A 134 -7.84 -2.25 18.01
N PHE A 135 -7.92 -1.03 18.53
CA PHE A 135 -8.31 0.16 17.80
C PHE A 135 -7.20 1.21 17.84
N THR A 136 -7.04 1.95 16.74
CA THR A 136 -6.05 3.02 16.63
C THR A 136 -6.53 4.11 15.70
N ARG A 137 -5.99 5.33 15.86
CA ARG A 137 -6.18 6.40 14.90
C ARG A 137 -5.72 5.97 13.52
N ARG A 138 -6.47 6.34 12.49
CA ARG A 138 -6.06 6.08 11.11
C ARG A 138 -4.81 6.91 10.79
N LYS A 139 -3.76 6.23 10.32
CA LYS A 139 -2.55 6.90 9.80
C LYS A 139 -2.86 7.57 8.46
N ARG A 140 -2.26 8.75 8.25
CA ARG A 140 -2.34 9.48 6.97
C ARG A 140 -1.78 8.65 5.82
N GLY A 141 -2.35 8.80 4.63
CA GLY A 141 -1.95 8.05 3.45
C GLY A 141 -2.31 6.56 3.45
N GLY A 142 -3.02 6.05 4.45
CA GLY A 142 -3.50 4.67 4.51
C GLY A 142 -4.79 4.47 3.70
N GLY A 143 -4.82 3.42 2.88
CA GLY A 143 -5.97 3.11 2.03
C GLY A 143 -7.27 2.83 2.79
N TRP A 144 -8.41 3.06 2.13
CA TRP A 144 -9.75 2.85 2.68
C TRP A 144 -10.49 1.72 1.96
N ALA A 145 -10.90 0.70 2.71
CA ALA A 145 -11.70 -0.41 2.20
C ALA A 145 -13.14 0.05 1.89
N ARG A 146 -13.75 -0.49 0.83
CA ARG A 146 -15.13 -0.17 0.41
C ARG A 146 -16.15 -0.35 1.53
N THR A 147 -16.03 -1.42 2.31
CA THR A 147 -16.93 -1.68 3.45
C THR A 147 -16.89 -0.56 4.50
N ASN A 148 -15.74 0.06 4.75
CA ASN A 148 -15.65 1.21 5.65
C ASN A 148 -16.23 2.49 5.03
N LYS A 149 -16.07 2.67 3.71
CA LYS A 149 -16.72 3.78 3.00
C LYS A 149 -18.24 3.66 3.07
N GLU A 150 -18.77 2.46 2.88
CA GLU A 150 -20.21 2.16 2.99
C GLU A 150 -20.74 2.41 4.40
N ARG A 151 -20.00 2.00 5.45
CA ARG A 151 -20.32 2.33 6.84
C ARG A 151 -20.37 3.83 7.05
N ILE A 152 -19.36 4.57 6.56
CA ILE A 152 -19.31 6.03 6.67
C ILE A 152 -20.54 6.69 6.02
N VAL A 153 -20.93 6.27 4.83
CA VAL A 153 -22.12 6.82 4.15
C VAL A 153 -23.36 6.67 5.03
N ARG A 154 -23.56 5.52 5.67
CA ARG A 154 -24.67 5.30 6.61
C ARG A 154 -24.54 6.20 7.85
N LEU A 155 -23.35 6.26 8.45
CA LEU A 155 -23.09 7.08 9.63
C LEU A 155 -23.28 8.58 9.39
N GLU A 156 -22.98 9.06 8.18
CA GLU A 156 -23.24 10.44 7.77
C GLU A 156 -24.74 10.69 7.61
N ALA A 157 -25.46 9.77 6.95
CA ALA A 157 -26.91 9.85 6.81
C ALA A 157 -27.64 9.83 8.16
N ASP A 158 -27.13 9.06 9.12
CA ASP A 158 -27.67 8.95 10.48
C ASP A 158 -27.25 10.12 11.40
N GLY A 159 -26.40 11.05 10.93
CA GLY A 159 -25.90 12.16 11.74
C GLY A 159 -24.94 11.75 12.87
N ARG A 160 -24.41 10.52 12.84
CA ARG A 160 -23.54 9.95 13.90
C ARG A 160 -22.08 10.34 13.76
N MET A 161 -21.63 10.77 12.58
CA MET A 161 -20.25 11.19 12.34
C MET A 161 -19.87 12.42 13.17
N THR A 162 -18.68 12.40 13.78
CA THR A 162 -18.14 13.55 14.51
C THR A 162 -17.26 14.43 13.61
N ALA A 163 -16.88 15.61 14.10
CA ALA A 163 -15.94 16.48 13.41
C ALA A 163 -14.55 15.83 13.26
N ALA A 164 -14.10 15.05 14.26
CA ALA A 164 -12.82 14.35 14.21
C ALA A 164 -12.79 13.29 13.09
N GLY A 165 -13.85 12.48 12.97
CA GLY A 165 -13.97 11.50 11.89
C GLY A 165 -14.01 12.14 10.51
N ARG A 166 -14.78 13.22 10.34
CA ARG A 166 -14.84 13.99 9.08
C ARG A 166 -13.47 14.55 8.69
N ALA A 167 -12.73 15.14 9.63
CA ALA A 167 -11.40 15.68 9.35
C ALA A 167 -10.42 14.62 8.81
N VAL A 168 -10.50 13.39 9.32
CA VAL A 168 -9.68 12.27 8.83
C VAL A 168 -10.09 11.84 7.42
N ILE A 169 -11.39 11.83 7.11
CA ILE A 169 -11.91 11.53 5.77
C ILE A 169 -11.48 12.61 4.77
N ASP A 170 -11.60 13.88 5.13
CA ASP A 170 -11.23 15.00 4.27
C ASP A 170 -9.73 15.00 3.98
N ALA A 171 -8.90 14.72 4.99
CA ALA A 171 -7.46 14.54 4.80
C ALA A 171 -7.14 13.38 3.84
N ALA A 172 -7.89 12.27 3.93
CA ALA A 172 -7.70 11.12 3.05
C ALA A 172 -8.16 11.37 1.61
N LYS A 173 -9.21 12.18 1.42
CA LYS A 173 -9.64 12.64 0.09
C LYS A 173 -8.58 13.56 -0.51
N ALA A 174 -8.04 14.49 0.28
CA ALA A 174 -7.03 15.45 -0.16
C ALA A 174 -5.69 14.78 -0.52
N ASP A 175 -5.27 13.74 0.21
CA ASP A 175 -4.01 13.04 -0.07
C ASP A 175 -4.15 11.84 -1.02
N GLY A 176 -5.36 11.60 -1.55
CA GLY A 176 -5.68 10.52 -2.49
C GLY A 176 -5.79 9.13 -1.86
N SER A 177 -5.54 8.97 -0.56
CA SER A 177 -5.65 7.66 0.10
C SER A 177 -7.08 7.13 0.20
N TRP A 178 -8.08 8.00 0.08
CA TRP A 178 -9.49 7.61 0.03
C TRP A 178 -9.76 6.61 -1.10
N THR A 179 -9.29 6.85 -2.32
CA THR A 179 -9.55 5.99 -3.49
C THR A 179 -8.44 4.98 -3.79
N LEU A 180 -7.34 5.02 -3.03
CA LEU A 180 -6.13 4.21 -3.28
C LEU A 180 -6.39 2.70 -3.45
N LEU A 181 -7.41 2.16 -2.77
CA LEU A 181 -7.70 0.73 -2.81
C LEU A 181 -8.78 0.34 -3.81
N ASP A 182 -9.46 1.28 -4.48
CA ASP A 182 -10.66 0.96 -5.28
C ASP A 182 -10.33 -0.06 -6.39
N ASP A 183 -9.35 0.25 -7.23
CA ASP A 183 -8.84 -0.66 -8.28
C ASP A 183 -8.29 -1.97 -7.69
N VAL A 184 -7.67 -1.91 -6.52
CA VAL A 184 -7.12 -3.08 -5.82
C VAL A 184 -8.24 -4.02 -5.37
N GLU A 185 -9.37 -3.48 -4.92
CA GLU A 185 -10.53 -4.27 -4.53
C GLU A 185 -11.20 -4.93 -5.73
N ASP A 186 -11.12 -4.30 -6.90
CA ASP A 186 -11.62 -4.84 -8.17
C ASP A 186 -10.58 -5.71 -8.90
N LEU A 187 -9.39 -5.87 -8.33
CA LEU A 187 -8.25 -6.62 -8.89
C LEU A 187 -7.80 -6.10 -10.27
N ILE A 188 -7.97 -4.80 -10.50
CA ILE A 188 -7.48 -4.16 -11.71
C ILE A 188 -5.94 -4.18 -11.65
N VAL A 189 -5.33 -4.75 -12.69
CA VAL A 189 -3.87 -4.81 -12.85
C VAL A 189 -3.42 -3.48 -13.45
N PRO A 190 -2.58 -2.69 -12.74
CA PRO A 190 -2.06 -1.44 -13.29
C PRO A 190 -1.20 -1.68 -14.54
N ASP A 191 -1.18 -0.71 -15.46
CA ASP A 191 -0.47 -0.82 -16.74
C ASP A 191 1.03 -1.11 -16.57
N ASP A 192 1.66 -0.54 -15.54
CA ASP A 192 3.08 -0.78 -15.26
C ASP A 192 3.36 -2.18 -14.69
N LEU A 193 2.39 -2.81 -14.03
CA LEU A 193 2.45 -4.23 -13.67
C LEU A 193 2.20 -5.12 -14.89
N ALA A 194 1.27 -4.74 -15.76
CA ALA A 194 1.05 -5.45 -17.03
C ALA A 194 2.34 -5.46 -17.88
N ALA A 195 2.97 -4.30 -18.06
CA ALA A 195 4.25 -4.18 -18.76
C ALA A 195 5.40 -4.94 -18.06
N ALA A 196 5.35 -5.07 -16.72
CA ALA A 196 6.31 -5.90 -16.00
C ALA A 196 6.16 -7.39 -16.33
N PHE A 197 4.93 -7.88 -16.52
CA PHE A 197 4.71 -9.27 -16.92
C PHE A 197 5.25 -9.59 -18.32
N ASP A 198 5.22 -8.64 -19.25
CA ASP A 198 5.76 -8.83 -20.61
C ASP A 198 7.27 -9.14 -20.61
N ARG A 199 8.00 -8.71 -19.57
CA ARG A 199 9.43 -9.02 -19.39
C ARG A 199 9.70 -10.47 -18.96
N TYR A 200 8.67 -11.17 -18.45
CA TYR A 200 8.77 -12.52 -17.92
C TYR A 200 7.68 -13.42 -18.52
N PRO A 201 7.94 -14.09 -19.65
CA PRO A 201 6.95 -14.93 -20.32
C PRO A 201 6.31 -15.96 -19.39
N GLY A 202 4.98 -16.07 -19.43
CA GLY A 202 4.17 -16.95 -18.58
C GLY A 202 3.86 -16.41 -17.17
N SER A 203 4.45 -15.28 -16.76
CA SER A 203 4.18 -14.68 -15.45
C SER A 203 2.74 -14.21 -15.27
N ARG A 204 2.15 -13.59 -16.30
CA ARG A 204 0.76 -13.09 -16.27
C ARG A 204 -0.24 -14.21 -15.99
N GLU A 205 -0.15 -15.31 -16.75
CA GLU A 205 -1.05 -16.46 -16.60
C GLU A 205 -0.97 -17.05 -15.19
N LYS A 206 0.24 -17.23 -14.68
CA LYS A 206 0.46 -17.74 -13.31
C LYS A 206 -0.03 -16.77 -12.25
N TYR A 207 0.15 -15.46 -12.43
CA TYR A 207 -0.39 -14.44 -11.55
C TYR A 207 -1.93 -14.48 -11.52
N ASP A 208 -2.57 -14.55 -12.69
CA ASP A 208 -4.03 -14.59 -12.80
C ASP A 208 -4.63 -15.85 -12.16
N ALA A 209 -3.87 -16.96 -12.15
CA ALA A 209 -4.22 -18.20 -11.45
C ALA A 209 -4.10 -18.11 -9.92
N PHE A 210 -3.49 -17.06 -9.35
CA PHE A 210 -3.42 -16.90 -7.89
C PHE A 210 -4.80 -16.62 -7.28
N PRO A 211 -5.05 -17.10 -6.04
CA PRO A 211 -6.26 -16.77 -5.31
C PRO A 211 -6.48 -15.26 -5.22
N ARG A 212 -7.75 -14.84 -5.26
CA ARG A 212 -8.16 -13.43 -5.17
C ARG A 212 -7.50 -12.69 -4.00
N SER A 213 -7.40 -13.32 -2.83
CA SER A 213 -6.74 -12.73 -1.65
C SER A 213 -5.25 -12.47 -1.88
N ALA A 214 -4.53 -13.38 -2.52
CA ALA A 214 -3.11 -13.21 -2.84
C ALA A 214 -2.88 -12.08 -3.85
N ARG A 215 -3.68 -12.03 -4.93
CA ARG A 215 -3.62 -10.94 -5.92
C ARG A 215 -3.87 -9.59 -5.26
N ARG A 216 -4.88 -9.51 -4.38
CA ARG A 216 -5.16 -8.30 -3.61
C ARG A 216 -3.97 -7.88 -2.74
N VAL A 217 -3.36 -8.78 -1.98
CA VAL A 217 -2.19 -8.47 -1.13
C VAL A 217 -1.03 -7.91 -1.96
N ILE A 218 -0.74 -8.52 -3.11
CA ILE A 218 0.29 -8.04 -4.04
C ILE A 218 -0.05 -6.64 -4.57
N LEU A 219 -1.29 -6.41 -5.00
CA LEU A 219 -1.72 -5.11 -5.51
C LEU A 219 -1.67 -4.02 -4.43
N VAL A 220 -2.12 -4.31 -3.20
CA VAL A 220 -1.97 -3.41 -2.04
C VAL A 220 -0.49 -3.06 -1.83
N TRP A 221 0.38 -4.07 -1.84
CA TRP A 221 1.82 -3.88 -1.69
C TRP A 221 2.40 -3.00 -2.80
N ILE A 222 1.95 -3.14 -4.05
CA ILE A 222 2.42 -2.31 -5.16
C ILE A 222 1.92 -0.86 -5.03
N VAL A 223 0.63 -0.62 -4.77
CA VAL A 223 0.08 0.75 -4.71
C VAL A 223 0.59 1.54 -3.50
N GLN A 224 1.00 0.86 -2.42
CA GLN A 224 1.61 1.52 -1.27
C GLN A 224 3.07 1.96 -1.48
N ALA A 225 3.73 1.52 -2.57
CA ALA A 225 5.08 1.96 -2.87
C ALA A 225 5.10 3.37 -3.48
N LYS A 226 5.18 4.38 -2.61
CA LYS A 226 5.19 5.80 -3.00
C LYS A 226 6.45 6.25 -3.76
N ARG A 227 7.59 5.60 -3.51
CA ARG A 227 8.86 5.91 -4.18
C ARG A 227 8.95 5.17 -5.52
N PRO A 228 9.25 5.85 -6.64
CA PRO A 228 9.33 5.22 -7.96
C PRO A 228 10.25 3.99 -8.00
N GLU A 229 11.40 4.05 -7.33
CA GLU A 229 12.38 2.96 -7.30
C GLU A 229 11.83 1.75 -6.53
N THR A 230 11.13 2.00 -5.42
CA THR A 230 10.47 0.94 -4.65
C THR A 230 9.34 0.31 -5.46
N ARG A 231 8.55 1.11 -6.17
CA ARG A 231 7.47 0.60 -7.02
C ARG A 231 8.03 -0.27 -8.13
N ALA A 232 9.02 0.21 -8.88
CA ALA A 232 9.69 -0.55 -9.93
C ALA A 232 10.23 -1.90 -9.43
N ALA A 233 10.88 -1.92 -8.26
CA ALA A 233 11.36 -3.15 -7.64
C ALA A 233 10.24 -4.13 -7.29
N ARG A 234 9.10 -3.64 -6.76
CA ARG A 234 7.93 -4.49 -6.43
C ARG A 234 7.26 -5.06 -7.69
N LEU A 235 7.16 -4.27 -8.76
CA LEU A 235 6.62 -4.72 -10.05
C LEU A 235 7.47 -5.84 -10.64
N ASP A 236 8.79 -5.62 -10.69
CA ASP A 236 9.77 -6.60 -11.18
C ASP A 236 9.75 -7.90 -10.36
N GLN A 237 9.80 -7.78 -9.03
CA GLN A 237 9.74 -8.93 -8.13
C GLN A 237 8.44 -9.71 -8.30
N THR A 238 7.31 -9.01 -8.48
CA THR A 238 6.00 -9.66 -8.68
C THR A 238 5.99 -10.46 -9.98
N ALA A 239 6.41 -9.88 -11.10
CA ALA A 239 6.43 -10.56 -12.39
C ALA A 239 7.40 -11.75 -12.39
N ARG A 240 8.61 -11.57 -11.86
CA ARG A 240 9.62 -12.62 -11.75
C ARG A 240 9.14 -13.80 -10.88
N LEU A 241 8.63 -13.53 -9.68
CA LEU A 241 8.12 -14.61 -8.81
C LEU A 241 6.90 -15.30 -9.39
N ALA A 242 6.00 -14.55 -10.04
CA ALA A 242 4.84 -15.13 -10.70
C ALA A 242 5.24 -16.11 -11.82
N GLN A 243 6.31 -15.82 -12.59
CA GLN A 243 6.87 -16.76 -13.57
C GLN A 243 7.26 -18.12 -12.93
N GLU A 244 7.68 -18.12 -11.68
CA GLU A 244 8.01 -19.33 -10.91
C GLU A 244 6.78 -19.96 -10.21
N GLY A 245 5.59 -19.36 -10.33
CA GLY A 245 4.39 -19.77 -9.59
C GLY A 245 4.41 -19.37 -8.12
N LYS A 246 5.32 -18.47 -7.72
CA LYS A 246 5.48 -17.96 -6.36
C LYS A 246 4.81 -16.60 -6.21
N ARG A 247 4.27 -16.33 -5.02
CA ARG A 247 3.59 -15.07 -4.72
C ARG A 247 4.60 -14.09 -4.10
N ALA A 248 4.56 -12.83 -4.53
CA ALA A 248 5.24 -11.76 -3.80
C ALA A 248 4.44 -11.39 -2.54
N ALA A 249 5.04 -10.57 -1.65
CA ALA A 249 4.38 -10.00 -0.46
C ALA A 249 3.70 -11.05 0.46
N GLN A 250 4.33 -12.22 0.62
CA GLN A 250 3.92 -13.25 1.59
C GLN A 250 4.57 -13.03 2.95
#